data_AF-A0A843JFH2-F1
#
_entry.id   AF-A0A843JFH2-F1
#
_cell.length_a   1.000
_cell.length_b   1.000
_cell.length_c   1.000
_cell.angle_alpha   90.00
_cell.angle_beta   90.00
_cell.angle_gamma   90.00
#
_symmetry.space_group_name_H-M   'P 1'
#
loop_
_entity.id
_entity.type
_entity.pdbx_description
1 polymer ?
#
loop_
_entity_poly.entity_id
_entity_poly.type
_entity_poly.pdbx_seq_one_letter_code
_entity_poly.pdbx_strand_id
1 'polypeptide(L)'
;MRTQTSILLRSLKLVHFDKILAVYLVVYFVFSLFIWYCDPDIKDLSDALWFTFQTVTTIGYGDLQATSVLGRILTVILAIYSIAVVAIFTGIIAGFYVEVVKAKGNEEVVSFLRTLEKLPDMDHDELIRISERAKELAERRR
;
A
#
# COMPACT_ATOMS: atom_id res chain seq x y z
N MET A 1 20.22 6.92 8.02
CA MET A 1 19.03 6.15 8.47
C MET A 1 17.78 6.99 8.74
N ARG A 2 17.86 8.22 9.30
CA ARG A 2 16.69 9.09 9.57
C ARG A 2 15.92 9.57 8.32
N THR A 3 16.54 9.59 7.14
CA THR A 3 15.96 10.19 5.92
C THR A 3 14.95 9.31 5.19
N GLN A 4 15.04 7.97 5.32
CA GLN A 4 14.06 7.06 4.69
C GLN A 4 12.72 7.04 5.44
N THR A 5 12.74 7.11 6.77
CA THR A 5 11.52 7.16 7.60
C THR A 5 10.70 8.43 7.38
N SER A 6 11.35 9.56 7.04
CA SER A 6 10.63 10.81 6.73
C SER A 6 9.91 10.78 5.38
N ILE A 7 10.42 10.04 4.39
CA ILE A 7 9.77 9.90 3.08
C ILE A 7 8.53 9.01 3.22
N LEU A 8 8.67 7.90 3.96
CA LEU A 8 7.55 7.02 4.35
C LEU A 8 6.39 7.80 4.98
N LEU A 9 6.69 8.58 6.03
CA LEU A 9 5.68 9.39 6.71
C LEU A 9 5.09 10.49 5.83
N ARG A 10 5.86 11.00 4.84
CA ARG A 10 5.41 12.05 3.94
C ARG A 10 4.48 11.49 2.86
N SER A 11 4.82 10.38 2.21
CA SER A 11 3.96 9.72 1.22
C SER A 11 2.69 9.14 1.88
N LEU A 12 2.80 8.60 3.10
CA LEU A 12 1.64 8.12 3.88
C LEU A 12 0.68 9.26 4.30
N LYS A 13 1.22 10.43 4.68
CA LYS A 13 0.42 11.62 5.00
C LYS A 13 -0.16 12.32 3.76
N LEU A 14 0.51 12.26 2.61
CA LEU A 14 0.03 12.85 1.37
C LEU A 14 -1.25 12.19 0.84
N VAL A 15 -1.38 10.87 1.05
CA VAL A 15 -2.56 10.10 0.65
C VAL A 15 -3.67 10.12 1.72
N HIS A 16 -3.44 10.80 2.86
CA HIS A 16 -4.35 10.78 4.00
C HIS A 16 -4.77 9.35 4.39
N PHE A 17 -3.79 8.44 4.45
CA PHE A 17 -4.05 7.03 4.75
C PHE A 17 -4.81 6.84 6.07
N ASP A 18 -4.52 7.70 7.05
CA ASP A 18 -5.27 7.82 8.31
C ASP A 18 -6.77 8.05 8.09
N LYS A 19 -7.14 8.92 7.13
CA LYS A 19 -8.54 9.17 6.78
C LYS A 19 -9.15 7.98 6.05
N ILE A 20 -8.43 7.34 5.13
CA ILE A 20 -8.93 6.16 4.40
C ILE A 20 -9.22 5.03 5.39
N LEU A 21 -8.30 4.76 6.32
CA LEU A 21 -8.48 3.75 7.35
C LEU A 21 -9.64 4.10 8.29
N ALA A 22 -9.73 5.36 8.73
CA ALA A 22 -10.84 5.82 9.58
C ALA A 22 -12.19 5.64 8.88
N VAL A 23 -12.30 6.04 7.61
CA VAL A 23 -13.52 5.86 6.80
C VAL A 23 -13.84 4.39 6.63
N TYR A 24 -12.84 3.54 6.36
CA TYR A 24 -13.03 2.09 6.24
C TYR A 24 -13.61 1.47 7.52
N LEU A 25 -13.06 1.85 8.68
CA LEU A 25 -13.58 1.40 9.98
C LEU A 25 -15.00 1.92 10.23
N VAL A 26 -15.28 3.18 9.92
CA VAL A 26 -16.64 3.75 10.05
C VAL A 26 -17.62 2.99 9.16
N VAL A 27 -17.28 2.74 7.90
CA VAL A 27 -18.13 1.96 6.98
C VAL A 27 -18.35 0.55 7.50
N TYR A 28 -17.31 -0.11 8.02
CA TYR A 28 -17.42 -1.43 8.65
C TYR A 28 -18.45 -1.44 9.79
N PHE A 29 -18.35 -0.51 10.76
CA PHE A 29 -19.29 -0.44 11.87
C PHE A 29 -20.70 -0.06 11.43
N VAL A 30 -20.83 0.87 10.48
CA VAL A 30 -22.12 1.29 9.95
C VAL A 30 -22.83 0.13 9.25
N PHE A 31 -22.15 -0.59 8.36
CA PHE A 31 -22.74 -1.75 7.69
C PHE A 31 -23.06 -2.88 8.66
N SER A 32 -22.23 -3.10 9.68
CA SER A 32 -22.52 -4.08 10.74
C SER A 32 -23.84 -3.75 11.46
N LEU A 33 -24.05 -2.48 11.83
CA LEU A 33 -25.31 -2.03 12.44
C LEU A 33 -26.50 -2.17 11.48
N PHE A 34 -26.34 -1.83 10.20
CA PHE A 34 -27.42 -1.99 9.22
C PHE A 34 -27.79 -3.46 8.99
N ILE A 35 -26.81 -4.36 8.94
CA ILE A 35 -27.04 -5.79 8.75
C ILE A 35 -27.73 -6.38 10.00
N TRP A 36 -27.27 -6.01 11.20
CA TRP A 36 -27.94 -6.39 12.45
C TRP A 36 -29.41 -5.94 12.49
N TYR A 37 -29.71 -4.73 12.00
CA TYR A 37 -31.07 -4.20 12.00
C TYR A 37 -31.98 -4.83 10.93
N CYS A 38 -31.42 -5.13 9.75
CA CYS A 38 -32.20 -5.58 8.59
C CYS A 38 -32.29 -7.11 8.44
N ASP A 39 -31.39 -7.86 9.07
CA ASP A 39 -31.30 -9.31 8.90
C ASP A 39 -31.71 -10.04 10.19
N PRO A 40 -32.88 -10.73 10.20
CA PRO A 40 -33.43 -11.33 11.40
C PRO A 40 -32.64 -12.55 11.92
N ASP A 41 -31.80 -13.16 11.09
CA ASP A 41 -30.97 -14.30 11.50
C ASP A 41 -29.68 -13.86 12.23
N ILE A 42 -29.33 -12.58 12.16
CA ILE A 42 -28.24 -11.97 12.92
C ILE A 42 -28.79 -11.51 14.27
N LYS A 43 -28.58 -12.30 15.32
CA LYS A 43 -29.26 -12.11 16.62
C LYS A 43 -28.68 -10.98 17.44
N ASP A 44 -27.35 -10.89 17.50
CA ASP A 44 -26.64 -9.94 18.35
C ASP A 44 -25.69 -9.06 17.53
N LEU A 45 -25.33 -7.90 18.09
CA LEU A 45 -24.36 -7.01 17.45
C LEU A 45 -22.98 -7.69 17.28
N SER A 46 -22.61 -8.59 18.18
CA SER A 46 -21.39 -9.40 18.06
C SER A 46 -21.41 -10.27 16.80
N ASP A 47 -22.56 -10.88 16.49
CA ASP A 47 -22.75 -11.72 15.31
C ASP A 47 -22.65 -10.88 14.04
N ALA A 48 -23.23 -9.68 14.06
CA ALA A 48 -23.13 -8.74 12.95
C ALA A 48 -21.69 -8.27 12.72
N LEU A 49 -20.92 -7.98 13.79
CA LEU A 49 -19.52 -7.59 13.71
C LEU A 49 -18.65 -8.74 13.21
N TRP A 50 -18.92 -9.96 13.66
CA TRP A 50 -18.25 -11.17 13.21
C TRP A 50 -18.56 -11.46 11.73
N PHE A 51 -19.83 -11.40 11.35
CA PHE A 51 -20.28 -11.60 9.97
C PHE A 51 -19.64 -10.58 9.00
N THR A 52 -19.66 -9.30 9.37
CA THR A 52 -19.00 -8.26 8.57
C THR A 52 -17.49 -8.45 8.56
N PHE A 53 -16.87 -8.87 9.67
CA PHE A 53 -15.43 -9.13 9.72
C PHE A 53 -15.01 -10.22 8.72
N GLN A 54 -15.68 -11.38 8.72
CA GLN A 54 -15.37 -12.45 7.77
C GLN A 54 -15.65 -12.05 6.31
N THR A 55 -16.60 -11.13 6.08
CA THR A 55 -16.95 -10.61 4.75
C THR A 55 -15.87 -9.67 4.23
N VAL A 56 -15.49 -8.66 5.01
CA VAL A 56 -14.51 -7.64 4.58
C VAL A 56 -13.09 -8.21 4.48
N THR A 57 -12.77 -9.21 5.31
CA THR A 57 -11.50 -9.94 5.23
C THR A 57 -11.49 -11.02 4.16
N THR A 58 -12.63 -11.27 3.50
CA THR A 58 -12.81 -12.34 2.50
C THR A 58 -12.57 -13.76 3.03
N ILE A 59 -12.59 -13.96 4.35
CA ILE A 59 -12.42 -15.28 4.97
C ILE A 59 -13.65 -16.16 4.74
N GLY A 60 -14.85 -15.63 5.03
CA GLY A 60 -16.13 -16.32 4.78
C GLY A 60 -16.24 -17.72 5.38
N TYR A 61 -16.16 -17.86 6.71
CA TYR A 61 -16.35 -19.15 7.40
C TYR A 61 -17.71 -19.78 7.14
N GLY A 62 -18.73 -18.96 6.88
CA GLY A 62 -20.07 -19.41 6.48
C GLY A 62 -20.96 -19.89 7.64
N ASP A 63 -20.48 -19.71 8.88
CA ASP A 63 -21.20 -19.92 10.13
C ASP A 63 -22.34 -18.92 10.32
N LEU A 64 -22.15 -17.68 9.88
CA LEU A 64 -23.18 -16.66 9.75
C LEU A 64 -23.33 -16.22 8.28
N GLN A 65 -24.57 -16.01 7.84
CA GLN A 65 -24.89 -15.64 6.47
C GLN A 65 -26.07 -14.66 6.44
N ALA A 66 -26.06 -13.71 5.51
CA ALA A 66 -27.19 -12.83 5.29
C ALA A 66 -28.34 -13.58 4.59
N THR A 67 -29.48 -13.71 5.25
CA THR A 67 -30.63 -14.44 4.73
C THR A 67 -31.68 -13.50 4.15
N SER A 68 -31.76 -12.27 4.67
CA SER A 68 -32.64 -11.23 4.16
C SER A 68 -32.19 -10.68 2.81
N VAL A 69 -33.14 -10.25 1.97
CA VAL A 69 -32.83 -9.63 0.67
C VAL A 69 -31.99 -8.36 0.86
N LEU A 70 -32.34 -7.53 1.85
CA LEU A 70 -31.61 -6.30 2.16
C LEU A 70 -30.21 -6.60 2.72
N GLY A 71 -30.09 -7.56 3.64
CA GLY A 71 -28.79 -7.99 4.19
C GLY A 71 -27.85 -8.50 3.10
N ARG A 72 -28.37 -9.25 2.12
CA ARG A 72 -27.58 -9.71 0.96
C ARG A 72 -27.10 -8.56 0.09
N ILE A 73 -27.96 -7.59 -0.23
CA ILE A 73 -27.57 -6.40 -1.01
C ILE A 73 -26.48 -5.62 -0.28
N LEU A 74 -26.66 -5.37 1.02
CA LEU A 74 -25.66 -4.68 1.85
C LEU A 74 -24.32 -5.44 1.89
N THR A 75 -24.37 -6.77 2.01
CA THR A 75 -23.18 -7.63 2.01
C THR A 75 -22.42 -7.53 0.69
N VAL A 76 -23.11 -7.54 -0.45
CA VAL A 76 -22.49 -7.38 -1.77
C VAL A 76 -21.81 -6.02 -1.91
N ILE A 77 -22.49 -4.95 -1.50
CA ILE A 77 -21.93 -3.59 -1.53
C ILE A 77 -20.68 -3.50 -0.65
N LEU A 78 -20.76 -4.05 0.56
CA LEU A 78 -19.64 -4.07 1.51
C LEU A 78 -18.44 -4.85 0.96
N ALA A 79 -18.68 -6.00 0.32
CA ALA A 79 -17.63 -6.83 -0.25
C ALA A 79 -16.88 -6.10 -1.39
N ILE A 80 -17.62 -5.50 -2.34
CA ILE A 80 -17.02 -4.74 -3.45
C ILE A 80 -16.21 -3.55 -2.90
N TYR A 81 -16.79 -2.80 -1.97
CA TYR A 81 -16.10 -1.67 -1.32
C TYR A 81 -14.81 -2.12 -0.63
N SER A 82 -14.84 -3.21 0.13
CA SER A 82 -13.69 -3.69 0.90
C SER A 82 -12.54 -4.12 0.00
N ILE A 83 -12.84 -4.84 -1.08
CA ILE A 83 -11.83 -5.24 -2.07
C ILE A 83 -11.19 -4.00 -2.73
N ALA A 84 -11.99 -3.00 -3.09
CA ALA A 84 -11.48 -1.76 -3.68
C ALA A 84 -10.53 -1.02 -2.74
N VAL A 85 -10.85 -0.93 -1.44
CA VAL A 85 -9.99 -0.29 -0.43
C VAL A 85 -8.68 -1.05 -0.27
N VAL A 86 -8.71 -2.39 -0.21
CA VAL A 86 -7.50 -3.23 -0.13
C VAL A 86 -6.62 -3.06 -1.37
N ALA A 87 -7.22 -2.96 -2.56
CA ALA A 87 -6.48 -2.71 -3.80
C ALA A 87 -5.78 -1.35 -3.80
N ILE A 88 -6.46 -0.30 -3.34
CA ILE A 88 -5.87 1.05 -3.18
C ILE A 88 -4.70 1.00 -2.19
N PHE A 89 -4.88 0.35 -1.04
CA PHE A 89 -3.83 0.20 -0.04
C PHE A 89 -2.57 -0.48 -0.61
N THR A 90 -2.78 -1.57 -1.35
CA THR A 90 -1.71 -2.29 -2.05
C THR A 90 -1.01 -1.38 -3.08
N GLY A 91 -1.78 -0.60 -3.84
CA GLY A 91 -1.25 0.36 -4.81
C GLY A 91 -0.39 1.46 -4.18
N ILE A 92 -0.77 1.96 -2.99
CA ILE A 92 0.01 2.95 -2.24
C ILE A 92 1.38 2.37 -1.83
N ILE A 93 1.39 1.14 -1.30
CA ILE A 93 2.63 0.47 -0.89
C ILE A 93 3.54 0.22 -2.09
N ALA A 94 2.97 -0.28 -3.20
CA ALA A 94 3.72 -0.51 -4.43
C ALA A 94 4.30 0.79 -5.00
N GLY A 95 3.51 1.86 -5.03
CA GLY A 95 3.96 3.19 -5.45
C GLY A 95 5.12 3.71 -4.61
N PHE A 96 5.04 3.53 -3.28
CA PHE A 96 6.14 3.86 -2.37
C PHE A 96 7.41 3.05 -2.68
N TYR A 97 7.28 1.74 -2.87
CA TYR A 97 8.43 0.88 -3.19
C TYR A 97 9.14 1.35 -4.48
N VAL A 98 8.37 1.70 -5.51
CA VAL A 98 8.89 2.26 -6.76
C VAL A 98 9.61 3.59 -6.52
N GLU A 99 9.07 4.48 -5.68
CA GLU A 99 9.70 5.76 -5.34
C GLU A 99 11.04 5.57 -4.61
N VAL A 100 11.11 4.64 -3.66
CA VAL A 100 12.36 4.30 -2.95
C VAL A 100 13.42 3.75 -3.90
N VAL A 101 13.03 2.84 -4.81
CA VAL A 101 13.96 2.26 -5.80
C VAL A 101 14.48 3.34 -6.74
N LYS A 102 13.61 4.24 -7.22
CA LYS A 102 14.02 5.38 -8.06
C LYS A 102 14.95 6.35 -7.34
N ALA A 103 14.69 6.66 -6.07
CA ALA A 103 15.52 7.55 -5.28
C ALA A 103 16.95 7.02 -5.12
N LYS A 104 17.11 5.72 -4.84
CA LYS A 104 18.43 5.06 -4.77
C LYS A 104 19.18 5.12 -6.11
N GLY A 105 18.49 4.84 -7.22
CA GLY A 105 19.10 4.94 -8.55
C GLY A 105 19.58 6.34 -8.88
N ASN A 106 18.85 7.38 -8.48
CA ASN A 106 19.27 8.77 -8.68
C ASN A 106 20.47 9.16 -7.80
N GLU A 107 20.52 8.71 -6.54
CA GLU A 107 21.67 8.95 -5.66
C GLU A 107 22.96 8.33 -6.23
N GLU A 108 22.88 7.11 -6.78
CA GLU A 108 24.02 6.46 -7.45
C GLU A 108 24.52 7.28 -8.64
N VAL A 109 23.63 7.74 -9.51
CA VAL A 109 23.98 8.59 -10.67
C VAL A 109 24.61 9.91 -10.22
N VAL A 110 24.03 10.58 -9.22
CA VAL A 110 24.59 11.84 -8.69
C VAL A 110 25.98 11.62 -8.08
N SER A 111 26.20 10.50 -7.38
CA SER A 111 27.52 10.17 -6.84
C SER A 111 28.55 9.97 -7.95
N PHE A 112 28.15 9.35 -9.06
CA PHE A 112 29.00 9.15 -10.22
C PHE A 112 29.34 10.48 -10.90
N LEU A 113 28.36 11.37 -11.08
CA LEU A 113 28.58 12.72 -11.64
C LEU A 113 29.58 13.54 -10.79
N ARG A 114 29.53 13.43 -9.45
CA ARG A 114 30.52 14.08 -8.57
C ARG A 114 31.92 13.51 -8.74
N THR A 115 32.04 12.21 -9.02
CA THR A 115 33.34 11.61 -9.34
C THR A 115 33.85 12.15 -10.68
N LEU A 116 32.99 12.28 -11.69
CA LEU A 116 33.36 12.87 -12.98
C LEU A 116 33.73 14.36 -12.90
N GLU A 117 33.21 15.11 -11.93
CA GLU A 117 33.64 16.50 -11.71
C GLU A 117 35.14 16.58 -11.34
N LYS A 118 35.66 15.55 -10.68
CA LYS A 118 37.06 15.45 -10.26
C LYS A 118 37.98 14.84 -11.31
N LEU A 119 37.46 14.46 -12.49
CA LEU A 119 38.22 13.81 -13.56
C LEU A 119 39.58 14.45 -13.88
N PRO A 120 39.72 15.80 -13.91
CA PRO A 120 40.98 16.45 -14.24
C PRO A 120 42.12 16.13 -13.26
N ASP A 121 41.79 15.79 -12.02
CA ASP A 121 42.74 15.57 -10.93
C ASP A 121 42.98 14.08 -10.63
N MET A 122 42.41 13.17 -11.44
CA MET A 122 42.45 11.71 -11.19
C MET A 122 43.69 11.06 -11.83
N ASP A 123 44.20 10.01 -11.17
CA ASP A 123 45.27 9.18 -11.72
C ASP A 123 44.76 8.18 -12.79
N HIS A 124 45.69 7.51 -13.47
CA HIS A 124 45.34 6.62 -14.57
C HIS A 124 44.61 5.34 -14.12
N ASP A 125 44.90 4.84 -12.92
CA ASP A 125 44.29 3.64 -12.34
C ASP A 125 42.86 3.93 -11.87
N GLU A 126 42.61 5.13 -11.34
CA GLU A 126 41.29 5.60 -10.97
C GLU A 126 40.37 5.79 -12.19
N LEU A 127 40.92 6.23 -13.32
CA LEU A 127 40.17 6.34 -14.59
C LEU A 127 39.70 4.96 -15.09
N ILE A 128 40.52 3.92 -14.96
CA ILE A 128 40.15 2.54 -15.33
C ILE A 128 38.98 2.07 -14.47
N ARG A 129 39.04 2.28 -13.14
CA ARG A 129 37.93 1.96 -12.22
C ARG A 129 36.63 2.66 -12.57
N ILE A 130 36.67 3.94 -12.97
CA ILE A 130 35.47 4.66 -13.41
C ILE A 130 34.90 4.04 -14.67
N SER A 131 35.75 3.69 -15.64
CA SER A 131 35.31 3.10 -16.90
C SER A 131 34.60 1.75 -16.68
N GLU A 132 35.11 0.90 -15.79
CA GLU A 132 34.48 -0.37 -15.40
C GLU A 132 33.13 -0.12 -14.73
N ARG A 133 33.08 0.80 -13.76
CA ARG A 133 31.85 1.15 -13.04
C ARG A 133 30.79 1.75 -13.96
N ALA A 134 31.20 2.55 -14.95
CA ALA A 134 30.31 3.11 -15.98
C ALA A 134 29.75 2.01 -16.89
N LYS A 135 30.58 1.01 -17.23
CA LYS A 135 30.18 -0.15 -18.02
C LYS A 135 29.15 -1.02 -17.27
N GLU A 136 29.40 -1.29 -15.99
CA GLU A 136 28.45 -2.00 -15.12
C GLU A 136 27.11 -1.27 -14.99
N LEU A 137 27.12 0.06 -14.84
CA LEU A 137 25.90 0.87 -14.78
C LEU A 137 25.13 0.88 -16.10
N ALA A 138 25.84 0.88 -17.24
CA ALA A 138 25.24 0.80 -18.57
C ALA A 138 24.61 -0.58 -18.83
N GLU A 139 25.22 -1.66 -18.32
CA GLU A 139 24.67 -3.01 -18.41
C GLU A 139 23.47 -3.22 -17.48
N ARG A 140 23.48 -2.68 -16.25
CA ARG A 140 22.34 -2.75 -15.32
C ARG A 140 21.07 -2.04 -15.81
N ARG A 141 21.19 -1.11 -16.77
CA ARG A 141 20.06 -0.34 -17.33
C ARG A 141 19.49 -0.92 -18.63
N ARG A 142 20.12 -1.94 -19.22
CA ARG A 142 19.55 -2.72 -20.34
C ARG A 142 18.72 -3.87 -19.81
#